data_AF-A0A6L8MJT1-F1
#
_entry.id   AF-A0A6L8MJT1-F1
#
_cell.length_a   1.000
_cell.length_b   1.000
_cell.length_c   1.000
_cell.angle_alpha   90.00
_cell.angle_beta   90.00
_cell.angle_gamma   90.00
#
_symmetry.space_group_name_H-M   'P 1'
#
loop_
_entity.id
_entity.type
_entity.pdbx_description
1 polymer ?
#
loop_
_entity_poly.entity_id
_entity_poly.type
_entity_poly.pdbx_seq_one_letter_code
_entity_poly.pdbx_strand_id
1 'polypeptide(L)'
;MMQIFVASVLAILATTSARAETIKVAFVLSEQANVMDSAGPWEVFQDTMLDDGQGSMPFVLYTVAQSTAPINTSGSGGPGMRITPDYSFADAPTPDIVVVGAQRGGPELRAWITRQHAAGKTILSICTGAFELAQAGLLKGKSATTHHEYADLFAEKYPDTKLIRASRYGQSDPYLYTAGGLTSGIDLSLHIVASYFGEKQARRTADFLEYSRRP
;
A
#
# COMPACT_ATOMS: atom_id res chain seq x y z
N MET A 1 -9.41 -65.47 0.91
CA MET A 1 -10.88 -65.37 0.87
C MET A 1 -11.25 -64.19 1.77
N MET A 2 -11.00 -62.95 1.33
CA MET A 2 -11.89 -62.09 0.54
C MET A 2 -13.23 -61.86 1.25
N GLN A 3 -13.37 -60.71 1.92
CA GLN A 3 -14.63 -59.98 1.94
C GLN A 3 -14.38 -58.49 2.20
N ILE A 4 -14.74 -57.72 1.17
CA ILE A 4 -14.84 -56.27 1.13
C ILE A 4 -16.20 -55.90 1.71
N PHE A 5 -16.26 -54.90 2.58
CA PHE A 5 -17.48 -54.12 2.83
C PHE A 5 -17.17 -52.63 2.69
N VAL A 6 -17.84 -52.00 1.74
CA VAL A 6 -17.94 -50.56 1.53
C VAL A 6 -19.28 -50.12 2.15
N ALA A 7 -19.29 -49.10 3.00
CA ALA A 7 -20.31 -48.03 3.05
C ALA A 7 -20.08 -47.06 4.24
N SER A 8 -19.70 -45.84 3.88
CA SER A 8 -20.26 -44.55 4.31
C SER A 8 -20.74 -44.34 5.76
N VAL A 9 -20.07 -43.41 6.46
CA VAL A 9 -20.73 -42.53 7.44
C VAL A 9 -20.30 -41.07 7.20
N LEU A 10 -21.31 -40.31 6.77
CA LEU A 10 -21.54 -38.87 6.83
C LEU A 10 -20.60 -37.99 7.68
N ALA A 11 -20.13 -36.94 7.02
CA ALA A 11 -20.10 -35.53 7.41
C ALA A 11 -20.21 -35.14 8.91
N ILE A 12 -19.21 -34.40 9.38
CA ILE A 12 -19.41 -33.27 10.29
C ILE A 12 -18.80 -32.04 9.62
N LEU A 13 -19.66 -31.28 8.95
CA LEU A 13 -19.46 -29.85 8.69
C LEU A 13 -19.50 -29.14 10.04
N ALA A 14 -18.35 -28.68 10.52
CA ALA A 14 -18.28 -27.57 11.44
C ALA A 14 -17.94 -26.32 10.62
N THR A 15 -18.99 -25.73 10.04
CA THR A 15 -18.99 -24.37 9.52
C THR A 15 -18.79 -23.40 10.69
N THR A 16 -17.57 -22.95 10.87
CA THR A 16 -17.32 -21.61 11.43
C THR A 16 -16.60 -20.83 10.35
N SER A 17 -17.37 -20.15 9.51
CA SER A 17 -16.85 -19.07 8.68
C SER A 17 -16.39 -17.98 9.65
N ALA A 18 -15.15 -18.06 10.10
CA ALA A 18 -14.46 -16.91 10.64
C ALA A 18 -14.47 -15.90 9.49
N ARG A 19 -15.28 -14.84 9.63
CA ARG A 19 -15.24 -13.72 8.69
C ARG A 19 -13.77 -13.35 8.55
N ALA A 20 -13.20 -13.49 7.35
CA ALA A 20 -11.81 -13.14 7.13
C ALA A 20 -11.60 -11.73 7.68
N GLU A 21 -10.64 -11.58 8.60
CA GLU A 21 -10.35 -10.28 9.19
C GLU A 21 -10.01 -9.31 8.04
N THR A 22 -10.74 -8.20 7.95
CA THR A 22 -10.55 -7.22 6.88
C THR A 22 -9.19 -6.56 7.02
N ILE A 23 -8.47 -6.42 5.91
CA ILE A 23 -7.12 -5.84 5.85
C ILE A 23 -7.24 -4.31 5.83
N LYS A 24 -6.69 -3.66 6.84
CA LYS A 24 -6.75 -2.21 7.02
C LYS A 24 -5.61 -1.52 6.25
N VAL A 25 -5.97 -0.57 5.38
CA VAL A 25 -5.02 0.21 4.58
C VAL A 25 -5.11 1.68 4.96
N ALA A 26 -4.06 2.19 5.60
CA ALA A 26 -3.93 3.60 5.94
C ALA A 26 -3.22 4.37 4.82
N PHE A 27 -3.87 5.41 4.32
CA PHE A 27 -3.29 6.37 3.38
C PHE A 27 -2.79 7.59 4.15
N VAL A 28 -1.47 7.74 4.24
CA VAL A 28 -0.88 8.84 5.01
C VAL A 28 -0.81 10.08 4.13
N LEU A 29 -1.48 11.14 4.58
CA LEU A 29 -1.58 12.40 3.85
C LEU A 29 -1.05 13.58 4.67
N SER A 30 -0.56 14.60 3.96
CA SER A 30 -0.10 15.88 4.49
C SER A 30 -0.27 16.93 3.39
N GLU A 31 0.00 18.20 3.72
CA GLU A 31 0.00 19.28 2.74
C GLU A 31 0.83 18.94 1.49
N GLN A 32 0.34 19.37 0.33
CA GLN A 32 0.94 19.11 -0.98
C GLN A 32 1.08 17.62 -1.34
N ALA A 33 0.27 16.74 -0.72
CA ALA A 33 0.20 15.34 -1.15
C ALA A 33 -0.13 15.23 -2.64
N ASN A 34 0.57 14.36 -3.38
CA ASN A 34 0.20 14.06 -4.76
C ASN A 34 -1.03 13.15 -4.78
N VAL A 35 -2.07 13.56 -5.49
CA VAL A 35 -3.36 12.86 -5.53
C VAL A 35 -3.19 11.44 -6.08
N MET A 36 -2.42 11.27 -7.16
CA MET A 36 -2.30 10.00 -7.86
C MET A 36 -1.56 8.94 -7.03
N ASP A 37 -0.62 9.37 -6.20
CA ASP A 37 0.13 8.45 -5.33
C ASP A 37 -0.76 7.80 -4.26
N SER A 38 -1.92 8.40 -3.95
CA SER A 38 -2.93 7.80 -3.08
C SER A 38 -4.06 7.18 -3.90
N ALA A 39 -4.59 7.88 -4.89
CA ALA A 39 -5.73 7.41 -5.69
C ALA A 39 -5.43 6.11 -6.45
N GLY A 40 -4.24 5.94 -7.02
CA GLY A 40 -3.88 4.71 -7.74
C GLY A 40 -3.96 3.45 -6.86
N PRO A 41 -3.22 3.40 -5.74
CA PRO A 41 -3.36 2.31 -4.77
C PRO A 41 -4.76 2.20 -4.17
N TRP A 42 -5.45 3.32 -3.94
CA TRP A 42 -6.81 3.34 -3.41
C TRP A 42 -7.75 2.52 -4.29
N GLU A 43 -7.80 2.80 -5.60
CA GLU A 43 -8.66 2.05 -6.52
C GLU A 43 -8.27 0.56 -6.59
N VAL A 44 -6.98 0.21 -6.52
CA VAL A 44 -6.55 -1.20 -6.48
C VAL A 44 -7.07 -1.94 -5.26
N PHE A 45 -6.92 -1.36 -4.07
CA PHE A 45 -7.38 -2.01 -2.85
C PHE A 45 -8.91 -1.97 -2.74
N GLN A 46 -9.54 -0.87 -3.15
CA GLN A 46 -10.99 -0.71 -3.16
C GLN A 46 -11.62 -1.77 -4.05
N ASP A 47 -11.15 -1.94 -5.28
CA ASP A 47 -11.82 -2.77 -6.28
C ASP A 47 -11.29 -4.21 -6.35
N THR A 48 -10.55 -4.64 -5.33
CA THR A 48 -10.23 -6.06 -5.18
C THR A 48 -11.44 -6.84 -4.67
N MET A 49 -12.29 -7.27 -5.60
CA MET A 49 -13.43 -8.17 -5.33
C MET A 49 -13.01 -9.63 -5.38
N LEU A 50 -13.07 -10.35 -4.26
CA LEU A 50 -12.66 -11.76 -4.18
C LEU A 50 -13.61 -12.69 -4.95
N ASP A 51 -13.04 -13.72 -5.58
CA ASP A 51 -13.76 -14.80 -6.27
C ASP A 51 -14.28 -15.88 -5.29
N ASP A 52 -14.90 -15.47 -4.19
CA ASP A 52 -15.35 -16.34 -3.08
C ASP A 52 -16.86 -16.68 -3.13
N GLY A 53 -17.51 -16.35 -4.25
CA GLY A 53 -18.95 -16.52 -4.47
C GLY A 53 -19.82 -15.43 -3.83
N GLN A 54 -19.26 -14.60 -2.95
CA GLN A 54 -19.95 -13.46 -2.32
C GLN A 54 -19.46 -12.11 -2.86
N GLY A 55 -18.30 -12.08 -3.51
CA GLY A 55 -17.70 -10.84 -4.00
C GLY A 55 -17.16 -10.00 -2.84
N SER A 56 -16.60 -10.65 -1.82
CA SER A 56 -16.11 -9.94 -0.63
C SER A 56 -15.04 -8.92 -0.97
N MET A 57 -15.12 -7.76 -0.31
CA MET A 57 -14.13 -6.69 -0.37
C MET A 57 -13.20 -6.83 0.83
N PRO A 58 -11.96 -7.32 0.65
CA PRO A 58 -11.10 -7.71 1.76
C PRO A 58 -10.40 -6.52 2.42
N PHE A 59 -10.33 -5.37 1.75
CA PHE A 59 -9.64 -4.19 2.25
C PHE A 59 -10.61 -3.15 2.83
N VAL A 60 -10.19 -2.51 3.92
CA VAL A 60 -10.85 -1.33 4.50
C VAL A 60 -9.87 -0.17 4.43
N LEU A 61 -10.23 0.86 3.67
CA LEU A 61 -9.37 2.00 3.39
C LEU A 61 -9.74 3.19 4.26
N TYR A 62 -8.74 3.93 4.73
CA TYR A 62 -8.94 5.19 5.44
C TYR A 62 -7.73 6.10 5.27
N THR A 63 -7.96 7.39 5.46
CA THR A 63 -6.92 8.41 5.44
C THR A 63 -6.46 8.76 6.85
N VAL A 64 -5.16 9.02 7.00
CA VAL A 64 -4.55 9.42 8.27
C VAL A 64 -3.58 10.58 8.05
N ALA A 65 -3.60 11.57 8.94
CA ALA A 65 -2.70 12.72 8.90
C ALA A 65 -2.30 13.17 10.31
N GLN A 66 -1.60 14.31 10.42
CA GLN A 66 -1.22 14.87 11.73
C GLN A 66 -2.45 15.26 12.57
N SER A 67 -3.51 15.73 11.93
CA SER A 67 -4.82 16.02 12.52
C SER A 67 -5.92 15.78 11.48
N THR A 68 -7.18 15.87 11.88
CA THR A 68 -8.33 15.81 10.98
C THR A 68 -8.69 17.18 10.37
N ALA A 69 -7.82 18.19 10.52
CA ALA A 69 -7.98 19.45 9.82
C ALA A 69 -7.83 19.22 8.30
N PRO A 70 -8.64 19.87 7.46
CA PRO A 70 -8.52 19.67 6.02
C PRO A 70 -7.16 20.10 5.49
N ILE A 71 -6.58 19.27 4.63
CA ILE A 71 -5.32 19.51 3.94
C ILE A 71 -5.56 19.83 2.47
N ASN A 72 -4.61 20.51 1.86
CA ASN A 72 -4.59 20.74 0.42
C ASN A 72 -3.56 19.83 -0.27
N THR A 73 -3.98 19.10 -1.31
CA THR A 73 -3.08 18.31 -2.16
C THR A 73 -2.24 19.23 -3.06
N SER A 74 -1.29 18.67 -3.80
CA SER A 74 -0.62 19.41 -4.87
C SER A 74 -1.64 19.93 -5.89
N GLY A 75 -1.51 21.19 -6.33
CA GLY A 75 -2.45 21.84 -7.25
C GLY A 75 -1.82 22.60 -8.41
N SER A 76 -0.54 22.35 -8.72
CA SER A 76 0.22 23.01 -9.80
C SER A 76 0.05 24.53 -9.84
N GLY A 77 0.41 25.20 -8.76
CA GLY A 77 0.30 26.67 -8.61
C GLY A 77 -1.05 27.15 -8.04
N GLY A 78 -2.07 26.29 -8.01
CA GLY A 78 -3.32 26.51 -7.29
C GLY A 78 -3.38 25.81 -5.93
N PRO A 79 -4.51 25.93 -5.21
CA PRO A 79 -4.68 25.32 -3.90
C PRO A 79 -4.73 23.79 -3.94
N GLY A 80 -5.08 23.15 -5.06
CA GLY A 80 -5.23 21.69 -5.14
C GLY A 80 -6.58 21.19 -4.60
N MET A 81 -6.73 19.87 -4.48
CA MET A 81 -7.92 19.25 -3.90
C MET A 81 -7.86 19.36 -2.38
N ARG A 82 -9.00 19.65 -1.76
CA ARG A 82 -9.10 19.71 -0.30
C ARG A 82 -9.63 18.38 0.23
N ILE A 83 -8.84 17.73 1.10
CA ILE A 83 -9.18 16.43 1.71
C ILE A 83 -9.29 16.62 3.21
N THR A 84 -10.33 16.08 3.83
CA THR A 84 -10.44 16.00 5.29
C THR A 84 -10.04 14.59 5.72
N PRO A 85 -8.91 14.40 6.43
CA PRO A 85 -8.48 13.07 6.86
C PRO A 85 -9.49 12.44 7.84
N ASP A 86 -9.68 11.12 7.74
CA ASP A 86 -10.58 10.37 8.61
C ASP A 86 -10.05 10.32 10.05
N TYR A 87 -8.73 10.15 10.19
CA TYR A 87 -8.05 10.01 11.48
C TYR A 87 -6.79 10.87 11.57
N SER A 88 -6.40 11.16 12.81
CA SER A 88 -5.07 11.66 13.15
C SER A 88 -4.10 10.50 13.42
N PHE A 89 -2.80 10.80 13.47
CA PHE A 89 -1.78 9.84 13.90
C PHE A 89 -2.00 9.30 15.33
N ALA A 90 -2.79 9.99 16.16
CA ALA A 90 -3.02 9.63 17.55
C ALA A 90 -4.21 8.66 17.75
N ASP A 91 -5.19 8.67 16.85
CA ASP A 91 -6.46 7.93 16.98
C ASP A 91 -6.77 7.01 15.79
N ALA A 92 -5.89 6.95 14.79
CA ALA A 92 -6.03 6.00 13.69
C ALA A 92 -6.08 4.55 14.19
N PRO A 93 -6.99 3.71 13.64
CA PRO A 93 -6.94 2.27 13.82
C PRO A 93 -5.57 1.73 13.41
N THR A 94 -5.12 0.64 14.05
CA THR A 94 -3.87 -0.03 13.66
C THR A 94 -4.00 -0.56 12.23
N PRO A 95 -3.16 -0.10 11.27
CA PRO A 95 -3.18 -0.59 9.91
C PRO A 95 -2.50 -1.96 9.78
N ASP A 96 -2.76 -2.63 8.67
CA ASP A 96 -1.96 -3.74 8.15
C ASP A 96 -1.02 -3.27 7.05
N ILE A 97 -1.48 -2.30 6.25
CA ILE A 97 -0.74 -1.66 5.16
C ILE A 97 -0.78 -0.14 5.33
N VAL A 98 0.34 0.52 5.07
CA VAL A 98 0.49 1.98 5.05
C VAL A 98 0.97 2.42 3.68
N VAL A 99 0.24 3.34 3.04
CA VAL A 99 0.61 3.96 1.77
C VAL A 99 1.16 5.36 2.02
N VAL A 100 2.35 5.63 1.50
CA VAL A 100 3.09 6.89 1.66
C VAL A 100 3.42 7.49 0.29
N GLY A 101 2.63 8.45 -0.16
CA GLY A 101 2.88 9.19 -1.40
C GLY A 101 3.86 10.35 -1.25
N ALA A 102 4.13 11.04 -2.35
CA ALA A 102 4.77 12.35 -2.36
C ALA A 102 3.94 13.36 -1.56
N GLN A 103 4.55 14.07 -0.62
CA GLN A 103 3.89 15.05 0.25
C GLN A 103 4.91 15.94 0.96
N ARG A 104 4.45 16.95 1.71
CA ARG A 104 5.28 17.71 2.66
C ARG A 104 5.02 17.25 4.08
N GLY A 105 5.58 16.11 4.44
CA GLY A 105 5.44 15.52 5.78
C GLY A 105 6.31 16.20 6.84
N GLY A 106 5.80 16.25 8.07
CA GLY A 106 6.53 16.66 9.26
C GLY A 106 7.25 15.50 9.98
N PRO A 107 8.06 15.79 11.01
CA PRO A 107 8.67 14.77 11.87
C PRO A 107 7.65 13.79 12.47
N GLU A 108 6.42 14.24 12.72
CA GLU A 108 5.31 13.45 13.26
C GLU A 108 4.89 12.34 12.30
N LEU A 109 4.81 12.64 11.00
CA LEU A 109 4.55 11.64 9.96
C LEU A 109 5.65 10.59 9.95
N ARG A 110 6.91 11.03 9.92
CA ARG A 110 8.09 10.13 9.89
C ARG A 110 8.17 9.26 11.14
N ALA A 111 7.89 9.82 12.31
CA ALA A 111 7.81 9.07 13.55
C ALA A 111 6.66 8.04 13.51
N TRP A 112 5.50 8.42 12.95
CA TRP A 112 4.36 7.50 12.84
C TRP A 112 4.65 6.34 11.90
N ILE A 113 5.17 6.57 10.70
CA ILE A 113 5.53 5.48 9.75
C ILE A 113 6.61 4.55 10.32
N THR A 114 7.60 5.09 11.05
CA THR A 114 8.64 4.27 11.70
C THR A 114 8.03 3.36 12.77
N ARG A 115 7.05 3.85 13.54
CA ARG A 115 6.34 3.01 14.52
C ARG A 115 5.53 1.90 13.84
N GLN A 116 4.86 2.19 12.73
CA GLN A 116 4.12 1.15 12.00
C GLN A 116 5.06 0.09 11.41
N HIS A 117 6.17 0.50 10.81
CA HIS A 117 7.19 -0.44 10.29
C HIS A 117 7.78 -1.31 11.41
N ALA A 118 8.13 -0.70 12.56
CA ALA A 118 8.63 -1.43 13.72
C ALA A 118 7.61 -2.43 14.31
N ALA A 119 6.31 -2.16 14.15
CA ALA A 119 5.23 -3.07 14.52
C ALA A 119 4.94 -4.14 13.45
N GLY A 120 5.78 -4.27 12.42
CA GLY A 120 5.66 -5.27 11.36
C GLY A 120 4.58 -4.96 10.33
N LYS A 121 4.15 -3.70 10.20
CA LYS A 121 3.15 -3.29 9.20
C LYS A 121 3.81 -3.07 7.85
N THR A 122 3.11 -3.43 6.78
CA THR A 122 3.62 -3.29 5.42
C THR A 122 3.56 -1.82 5.01
N ILE A 123 4.69 -1.23 4.63
CA ILE A 123 4.78 0.16 4.20
C ILE A 123 5.09 0.20 2.70
N LEU A 124 4.28 0.94 1.95
CA LEU A 124 4.41 1.15 0.52
C LEU A 124 4.70 2.63 0.29
N SER A 125 5.89 2.99 -0.21
CA SER A 125 6.13 4.37 -0.69
C SER A 125 5.99 4.49 -2.19
N ILE A 126 5.45 5.60 -2.66
CA ILE A 126 5.24 5.88 -4.09
C ILE A 126 5.84 7.24 -4.41
N CYS A 127 6.39 7.39 -5.62
CA CYS A 127 6.96 8.63 -6.11
C CYS A 127 8.05 9.15 -5.16
N THR A 128 7.98 10.41 -4.76
CA THR A 128 8.89 11.01 -3.78
C THR A 128 8.54 10.68 -2.33
N GLY A 129 7.53 9.83 -2.06
CA GLY A 129 7.30 9.25 -0.73
C GLY A 129 8.51 8.47 -0.21
N ALA A 130 9.38 7.97 -1.11
CA ALA A 130 10.67 7.39 -0.73
C ALA A 130 11.58 8.37 0.05
N PHE A 131 11.46 9.69 -0.18
CA PHE A 131 12.20 10.71 0.58
C PHE A 131 11.73 10.75 2.04
N GLU A 132 10.43 10.55 2.32
CA GLU A 132 9.92 10.48 3.69
C GLU A 132 10.47 9.24 4.40
N LEU A 133 10.51 8.09 3.71
CA LEU A 133 11.10 6.87 4.25
C LEU A 133 12.61 7.02 4.52
N ALA A 134 13.35 7.65 3.60
CA ALA A 134 14.78 7.88 3.75
C ALA A 134 15.08 8.83 4.92
N GLN A 135 14.32 9.92 5.05
CA GLN A 135 14.42 10.83 6.20
C GLN A 135 14.05 10.19 7.52
N ALA A 136 13.11 9.23 7.51
CA ALA A 136 12.78 8.41 8.68
C ALA A 136 13.86 7.38 9.04
N GLY A 137 14.92 7.26 8.23
CA GLY A 137 16.00 6.29 8.40
C GLY A 137 15.66 4.87 7.95
N LEU A 138 14.47 4.64 7.38
CA LEU A 138 13.98 3.31 7.05
C LEU A 138 14.68 2.68 5.84
N LEU A 139 15.34 3.48 4.99
CA LEU A 139 16.00 3.02 3.77
C LEU A 139 17.53 2.89 3.88
N LYS A 140 18.13 3.21 5.03
CA LYS A 140 19.59 3.13 5.22
C LYS A 140 20.09 1.70 5.00
N GLY A 141 21.02 1.51 4.07
CA GLY A 141 21.58 0.22 3.70
C GLY A 141 20.67 -0.69 2.87
N LYS A 142 19.48 -0.21 2.45
CA LYS A 142 18.49 -0.99 1.70
C LYS A 142 18.42 -0.54 0.25
N SER A 143 17.83 -1.39 -0.60
CA SER A 143 17.49 -1.00 -1.96
C SER A 143 16.16 -0.25 -2.00
N ALA A 144 16.06 0.78 -2.85
CA ALA A 144 14.83 1.52 -3.06
C ALA A 144 14.73 2.07 -4.49
N THR A 145 13.52 2.37 -4.96
CA THR A 145 13.27 3.18 -6.15
C THR A 145 12.46 4.44 -5.76
N THR A 146 12.39 5.42 -6.65
CA THR A 146 11.66 6.69 -6.47
C THR A 146 11.23 7.21 -7.84
N HIS A 147 10.53 8.35 -7.88
CA HIS A 147 10.21 9.00 -9.15
C HIS A 147 11.47 9.29 -9.97
N HIS A 148 11.48 8.89 -11.24
CA HIS A 148 12.67 8.95 -12.10
C HIS A 148 13.28 10.36 -12.21
N GLU A 149 12.47 11.41 -12.31
CA GLU A 149 12.95 12.81 -12.31
C GLU A 149 13.63 13.24 -10.99
N TYR A 150 13.35 12.56 -9.88
CA TYR A 150 13.92 12.85 -8.56
C TYR A 150 15.01 11.86 -8.16
N ALA A 151 15.34 10.90 -9.02
CA ALA A 151 16.25 9.81 -8.73
C ALA A 151 17.69 10.31 -8.46
N ASP A 152 18.16 11.29 -9.23
CA ASP A 152 19.50 11.88 -9.03
C ASP A 152 19.59 12.64 -7.71
N LEU A 153 18.59 13.49 -7.42
CA LEU A 153 18.47 14.19 -6.15
C LEU A 153 18.39 13.22 -4.95
N PHE A 154 17.66 12.12 -5.10
CA PHE A 154 17.56 11.10 -4.06
C PHE A 154 18.91 10.44 -3.79
N ALA A 155 19.64 10.06 -4.83
CA ALA A 155 20.96 9.45 -4.71
C ALA A 155 21.98 10.39 -4.05
N GLU A 156 21.92 11.69 -4.37
CA GLU A 156 22.76 12.71 -3.75
C GLU A 156 22.45 12.87 -2.25
N LYS A 157 21.17 12.95 -1.88
CA LYS A 157 20.76 13.19 -0.49
C LYS A 157 20.88 11.96 0.42
N TYR A 158 20.72 10.76 -0.14
CA TYR A 158 20.69 9.51 0.63
C TYR A 158 21.66 8.47 0.05
N PRO A 159 22.99 8.75 0.05
CA PRO A 159 23.99 7.87 -0.56
C PRO A 159 24.07 6.48 0.10
N ASP A 160 23.62 6.35 1.35
CA ASP A 160 23.54 5.07 2.06
C ASP A 160 22.36 4.18 1.58
N THR A 161 21.48 4.68 0.71
CA THR A 161 20.39 3.90 0.10
C THR A 161 20.81 3.43 -1.28
N LYS A 162 20.73 2.12 -1.56
CA LYS A 162 21.03 1.55 -2.87
C LYS A 162 19.89 1.84 -3.84
N LEU A 163 19.96 2.98 -4.53
CA LEU A 163 18.96 3.39 -5.51
C LEU A 163 18.94 2.44 -6.73
N ILE A 164 17.77 1.87 -7.01
CA ILE A 164 17.47 1.07 -8.19
C ILE A 164 16.71 1.95 -9.18
N ARG A 165 17.31 2.18 -10.36
CA ARG A 165 16.75 3.03 -11.41
C ARG A 165 15.90 2.21 -12.38
N ALA A 166 14.99 2.90 -13.07
CA ALA A 166 14.10 2.32 -14.09
C ALA A 166 13.22 1.15 -13.59
N SER A 167 13.08 0.98 -12.27
CA SER A 167 12.13 0.02 -11.70
C SER A 167 10.81 0.70 -11.38
N ARG A 168 9.69 0.05 -11.74
CA ARG A 168 8.36 0.51 -11.33
C ARG A 168 8.13 0.32 -9.84
N TYR A 169 8.62 -0.78 -9.26
CA TYR A 169 8.63 -0.98 -7.82
C TYR A 169 9.69 -1.98 -7.38
N GLY A 170 9.98 -2.03 -6.09
CA GLY A 170 10.92 -2.97 -5.51
C GLY A 170 10.70 -3.14 -4.03
N GLN A 171 11.12 -4.30 -3.52
CA GLN A 171 11.08 -4.62 -2.10
C GLN A 171 12.41 -4.19 -1.45
N SER A 172 12.31 -3.35 -0.41
CA SER A 172 13.44 -2.86 0.38
C SER A 172 13.76 -3.78 1.56
N ASP A 173 12.73 -4.36 2.18
CA ASP A 173 12.80 -5.41 3.22
C ASP A 173 11.47 -6.22 3.28
N PRO A 174 11.29 -7.22 4.17
CA PRO A 174 10.06 -8.02 4.24
C PRO A 174 8.74 -7.24 4.34
N TYR A 175 8.76 -6.03 4.88
CA TYR A 175 7.57 -5.19 5.11
C TYR A 175 7.70 -3.79 4.49
N LEU A 176 8.69 -3.54 3.64
CA LEU A 176 8.96 -2.21 3.08
C LEU A 176 9.14 -2.29 1.58
N TYR A 177 8.30 -1.55 0.85
CA TYR A 177 8.30 -1.51 -0.61
C TYR A 177 8.36 -0.07 -1.10
N THR A 178 9.03 0.14 -2.22
CA THR A 178 9.14 1.44 -2.86
C THR A 178 8.74 1.34 -4.32
N ALA A 179 8.01 2.33 -4.81
CA ALA A 179 7.59 2.46 -6.20
C ALA A 179 8.10 3.76 -6.82
N GLY A 180 8.21 3.74 -8.15
CA GLY A 180 8.49 4.91 -8.96
C GLY A 180 7.33 5.91 -8.95
N GLY A 181 7.25 6.73 -9.98
CA GLY A 181 6.27 7.82 -10.04
C GLY A 181 4.82 7.39 -10.25
N LEU A 182 3.89 8.09 -9.60
CA LEU A 182 2.45 8.13 -9.88
C LEU A 182 1.83 6.75 -10.10
N THR A 183 1.60 6.38 -11.36
CA THR A 183 0.98 5.11 -11.77
C THR A 183 1.75 3.88 -11.33
N SER A 184 3.02 4.02 -10.95
CA SER A 184 3.81 2.90 -10.41
C SER A 184 3.26 2.39 -9.08
N GLY A 185 2.51 3.22 -8.35
CA GLY A 185 1.76 2.81 -7.16
C GLY A 185 0.64 1.81 -7.46
N ILE A 186 0.05 1.84 -8.66
CA ILE A 186 -0.96 0.85 -9.09
C ILE A 186 -0.28 -0.53 -9.21
N ASP A 187 0.86 -0.60 -9.91
CA ASP A 187 1.59 -1.85 -10.10
C ASP A 187 2.05 -2.46 -8.77
N LEU A 188 2.59 -1.63 -7.88
CA LEU A 188 2.99 -2.07 -6.53
C LEU A 188 1.79 -2.57 -5.74
N SER A 189 0.66 -1.88 -5.77
CA SER A 189 -0.54 -2.30 -5.03
C SER A 189 -1.10 -3.62 -5.57
N LEU A 190 -1.09 -3.82 -6.89
CA LEU A 190 -1.49 -5.09 -7.48
C LEU A 190 -0.50 -6.22 -7.12
N HIS A 191 0.78 -5.91 -6.93
CA HIS A 191 1.76 -6.88 -6.40
C HIS A 191 1.44 -7.28 -4.95
N ILE A 192 0.99 -6.34 -4.13
CA ILE A 192 0.50 -6.63 -2.78
C ILE A 192 -0.77 -7.49 -2.82
N VAL A 193 -1.74 -7.18 -3.69
CA VAL A 193 -2.92 -8.03 -3.91
C VAL A 193 -2.52 -9.45 -4.30
N ALA A 194 -1.55 -9.60 -5.21
CA ALA A 194 -1.05 -10.92 -5.61
C ALA A 194 -0.39 -11.68 -4.44
N SER A 195 0.25 -10.97 -3.51
CA SER A 195 0.88 -11.58 -2.34
C SER A 195 -0.15 -12.11 -1.33
N TYR A 196 -1.31 -11.46 -1.20
CA TYR A 196 -2.40 -11.92 -0.32
C TYR A 196 -3.29 -12.99 -0.96
N PHE A 197 -3.66 -12.79 -2.24
CA PHE A 197 -4.75 -13.55 -2.89
C PHE A 197 -4.34 -14.27 -4.18
N GLY A 198 -3.05 -14.22 -4.52
CA GLY A 198 -2.49 -14.83 -5.71
C GLY A 198 -2.65 -14.00 -6.99
N GLU A 199 -1.81 -14.31 -7.99
CA GLU A 199 -1.75 -13.59 -9.26
C GLU A 199 -3.05 -13.62 -10.07
N LYS A 200 -3.90 -14.66 -9.90
CA LYS A 200 -5.22 -14.71 -10.55
C LYS A 200 -6.10 -13.54 -10.09
N GLN A 201 -6.12 -13.27 -8.78
CA GLN A 201 -6.92 -12.19 -8.21
C GLN A 201 -6.36 -10.82 -8.63
N ALA A 202 -5.04 -10.63 -8.57
CA ALA A 202 -4.42 -9.38 -8.99
C ALA A 202 -4.71 -9.05 -10.46
N ARG A 203 -4.68 -10.05 -11.36
CA ARG A 203 -5.09 -9.85 -12.76
C ARG A 203 -6.57 -9.46 -12.88
N ARG A 204 -7.47 -10.14 -12.17
CA ARG A 204 -8.89 -9.79 -12.16
C ARG A 204 -9.13 -8.35 -11.68
N THR A 205 -8.44 -7.92 -10.61
CA THR A 205 -8.49 -6.53 -10.14
C THR A 205 -8.00 -5.58 -11.23
N ALA A 206 -6.87 -5.87 -11.88
CA ALA A 206 -6.36 -5.04 -12.97
C ALA A 206 -7.34 -4.96 -14.16
N ASP A 207 -7.94 -6.07 -14.56
CA ASP A 207 -8.93 -6.14 -15.64
C ASP A 207 -10.18 -5.31 -15.30
N PHE A 208 -10.65 -5.37 -14.05
CA PHE A 208 -11.79 -4.56 -13.59
C PHE A 208 -11.50 -3.05 -13.64
N LEU A 209 -10.27 -2.65 -13.30
CA LEU A 209 -9.81 -1.27 -13.40
C LEU A 209 -9.52 -0.80 -14.84
N GLU A 210 -9.72 -1.67 -15.84
CA GLU A 210 -9.27 -1.46 -17.22
C GLU A 210 -7.77 -1.12 -17.31
N TYR A 211 -6.97 -1.66 -16.37
CA TYR A 211 -5.56 -1.35 -16.23
C TYR A 211 -4.67 -2.43 -16.85
N SER A 212 -3.93 -2.04 -17.89
CA SER A 212 -2.88 -2.88 -18.47
C SER A 212 -1.58 -2.76 -17.69
N ARG A 213 -1.25 -3.80 -16.90
CA ARG A 213 0.03 -3.91 -16.20
C ARG A 213 1.19 -3.82 -17.19
N ARG A 214 2.23 -3.04 -16.83
CA ARG A 214 3.49 -3.07 -17.58
C ARG A 214 4.33 -4.25 -17.09
N PRO A 215 4.88 -5.07 -18.00
CA PRO A 215 5.81 -6.14 -17.62
C PRO A 215 7.07 -5.59 -16.94
#